data_AF-A0A9X1UW66-F1
#
_entry.id   AF-A0A9X1UW66-F1
#
_cell.length_a   1.000
_cell.length_b   1.000
_cell.length_c   1.000
_cell.angle_alpha   90.00
_cell.angle_beta   90.00
_cell.angle_gamma   90.00
#
_symmetry.space_group_name_H-M   'P 1'
#
loop_
_entity.id
_entity.type
_entity.pdbx_description
1 polymer ?
#
loop_
_entity_poly.entity_id
_entity_poly.type
_entity_poly.pdbx_seq_one_letter_code
_entity_poly.pdbx_strand_id
1 'polypeptide(L)'
;MDFYQKEFLTTKPKKEYSDFYNEDIYVIPCRILEIGEEANHNSIWLTIEHLDFKNAEPVKTKAICYKKSLRYISEETLPFYNECSLIKTGDRIRFLVYGRFDPFLDMTHKFLGTYDGMSQDELKVVFQENYKELNAWLKEPTKHY
;
A
#
# COMPACT_ATOMS: atom_id res chain seq x y z
N MET A 1 21.10 -2.32 4.80
CA MET A 1 19.75 -2.06 4.26
C MET A 1 18.81 -3.02 4.95
N ASP A 2 17.71 -2.52 5.52
CA ASP A 2 16.70 -3.42 6.06
C ASP A 2 16.13 -4.24 4.89
N PHE A 3 16.10 -5.57 5.03
CA PHE A 3 15.64 -6.49 3.97
C PHE A 3 14.28 -6.04 3.42
N TYR A 4 13.44 -5.52 4.30
CA TYR A 4 12.07 -5.10 4.01
C TYR A 4 11.99 -3.83 3.17
N GLN A 5 12.88 -2.87 3.36
CA GLN A 5 12.88 -1.67 2.51
C GLN A 5 13.20 -2.05 1.06
N LYS A 6 14.02 -3.10 0.84
CA LYS A 6 14.35 -3.58 -0.50
C LYS A 6 13.12 -4.16 -1.19
N GLU A 7 12.40 -5.03 -0.49
CA GLU A 7 11.19 -5.67 -1.03
C GLU A 7 10.11 -4.65 -1.38
N PHE A 8 9.91 -3.62 -0.56
CA PHE A 8 8.96 -2.55 -0.88
C PHE A 8 9.39 -1.73 -2.11
N LEU A 9 10.69 -1.43 -2.25
CA LEU A 9 11.22 -0.69 -3.40
C LEU A 9 11.07 -1.46 -4.72
N THR A 10 11.16 -2.79 -4.68
CA THR A 10 11.08 -3.64 -5.88
C THR A 10 9.67 -4.13 -6.21
N THR A 11 8.70 -3.95 -5.31
CA THR A 11 7.32 -4.39 -5.51
C THR A 11 6.52 -3.35 -6.27
N LYS A 12 6.02 -3.74 -7.45
CA LYS A 12 5.13 -2.90 -8.26
C LYS A 12 3.72 -2.85 -7.65
N PRO A 13 3.01 -1.72 -7.76
CA PRO A 13 1.61 -1.67 -7.35
C PRO A 13 0.79 -2.55 -8.31
N LYS A 14 -0.14 -3.34 -7.78
CA LYS A 14 -1.10 -4.10 -8.60
C LYS A 14 -2.28 -3.20 -8.93
N LYS A 15 -2.66 -3.12 -10.20
CA LYS A 15 -3.85 -2.38 -10.64
C LYS A 15 -5.01 -3.37 -10.78
N GLU A 16 -6.11 -3.11 -10.09
CA GLU A 16 -7.29 -3.97 -10.07
C GLU A 16 -8.56 -3.13 -10.29
N TYR A 17 -9.60 -3.72 -10.87
CA TYR A 17 -10.91 -3.07 -10.93
C TYR A 17 -11.72 -3.48 -9.70
N SER A 18 -12.25 -2.51 -8.96
CA SER A 18 -13.14 -2.79 -7.83
C SER A 18 -14.60 -2.71 -8.27
N ASP A 19 -15.30 -3.84 -8.28
CA ASP A 19 -16.75 -3.85 -8.54
C ASP A 19 -17.55 -3.06 -7.48
N PHE A 20 -17.04 -2.98 -6.25
CA PHE A 20 -17.70 -2.26 -5.16
C PHE A 20 -17.61 -0.74 -5.32
N TYR A 21 -16.45 -0.23 -5.76
CA TYR A 21 -16.25 1.20 -5.98
C TYR A 21 -16.52 1.62 -7.43
N ASN A 22 -16.68 0.66 -8.35
CA ASN A 22 -16.86 0.86 -9.79
C ASN A 22 -15.75 1.73 -10.40
N GLU A 23 -14.50 1.48 -9.99
CA GLU A 23 -13.31 2.21 -10.40
C GLU A 23 -12.05 1.35 -10.31
N ASP A 24 -10.98 1.78 -11.00
CA ASP A 24 -9.65 1.23 -10.82
C ASP A 24 -9.13 1.54 -9.41
N ILE A 25 -8.59 0.54 -8.74
CA ILE A 25 -7.87 0.66 -7.46
C ILE A 25 -6.43 0.18 -7.65
N TYR A 26 -5.57 0.61 -6.72
CA TYR A 26 -4.20 0.11 -6.64
C TYR A 26 -4.01 -0.66 -5.35
N VAL A 27 -3.27 -1.77 -5.39
CA VAL A 27 -2.88 -2.55 -4.22
C VAL A 27 -1.37 -2.45 -4.04
N ILE A 28 -0.95 -2.07 -2.83
CA ILE A 28 0.46 -1.85 -2.47
C ILE A 28 0.85 -2.67 -1.25
N PRO A 29 2.15 -2.99 -1.07
CA PRO A 29 2.65 -3.52 0.18
C PRO A 29 2.55 -2.46 1.29
N CYS A 30 2.17 -2.90 2.49
CA CYS A 30 2.20 -2.09 3.70
C CYS A 30 2.60 -2.95 4.92
N ARG A 31 2.97 -2.28 6.00
CA ARG A 31 3.15 -2.90 7.31
C ARG A 31 2.09 -2.34 8.25
N ILE A 32 1.28 -3.21 8.85
CA ILE A 32 0.29 -2.80 9.86
C ILE A 32 1.04 -2.67 11.18
N LEU A 33 1.01 -1.46 11.74
CA LEU A 33 1.73 -1.11 12.97
C LEU A 33 0.82 -1.17 14.19
N GLU A 34 -0.44 -0.75 14.02
CA GLU A 34 -1.39 -0.59 15.13
C GLU A 34 -2.82 -0.82 14.63
N ILE A 35 -3.62 -1.48 15.47
CA ILE A 35 -5.07 -1.57 15.33
C ILE A 35 -5.67 -0.55 16.28
N GLY A 36 -6.30 0.48 15.73
CA GLY A 36 -6.82 1.62 16.47
C GLY A 36 -8.29 1.46 16.89
N GLU A 37 -8.88 2.59 17.23
CA GLU A 37 -10.28 2.69 17.64
C GLU A 37 -11.27 2.52 16.49
N GLU A 38 -12.56 2.43 16.85
CA GLU A 38 -13.65 2.42 15.89
C GLU A 38 -13.69 3.73 15.08
N ALA A 39 -13.64 3.60 13.75
CA ALA A 39 -13.79 4.72 12.83
C ALA A 39 -15.26 5.05 12.56
N ASN A 40 -16.10 4.02 12.47
CA ASN A 40 -17.56 4.08 12.39
C ASN A 40 -18.17 2.70 12.67
N HIS A 41 -19.50 2.60 12.62
CA HIS A 41 -20.25 1.38 12.93
C HIS A 41 -19.75 0.10 12.23
N ASN A 42 -19.13 0.20 11.04
CA ASN A 42 -18.64 -0.94 10.25
C ASN A 42 -17.12 -0.99 10.05
N SER A 43 -16.36 -0.03 10.57
CA SER A 43 -14.91 0.02 10.33
C SER A 43 -14.10 0.55 11.51
N ILE A 44 -12.82 0.18 11.52
CA ILE A 44 -11.84 0.62 12.50
C ILE A 44 -10.70 1.37 11.81
N TRP A 45 -9.98 2.19 12.57
CA TRP A 45 -8.73 2.77 12.12
C TRP A 45 -7.57 1.78 12.28
N LEU A 46 -6.64 1.81 11.33
CA LEU A 46 -5.34 1.17 11.41
C LEU A 46 -4.26 2.24 11.22
N THR A 47 -3.11 2.07 11.86
CA THR A 47 -1.87 2.77 11.48
C THR A 47 -1.05 1.83 10.61
N ILE A 48 -0.80 2.23 9.36
CA ILE A 48 0.04 1.48 8.43
C ILE A 48 1.32 2.25 8.13
N GLU A 49 2.36 1.53 7.73
CA GLU A 49 3.58 2.05 7.16
C GLU A 49 3.70 1.56 5.71
N HIS A 50 3.99 2.48 4.79
CA HIS A 50 4.27 2.17 3.38
C HIS A 50 5.35 3.12 2.87
N LEU A 51 5.84 2.91 1.65
CA LEU A 51 6.74 3.88 1.03
C LEU A 51 5.92 5.04 0.45
N ASP A 52 6.35 6.27 0.71
CA ASP A 52 5.82 7.46 0.05
C ASP A 52 6.13 7.41 -1.44
N PHE A 53 5.10 7.62 -2.27
CA PHE A 53 5.21 7.41 -3.71
C PHE A 53 6.19 8.36 -4.40
N LYS A 54 6.50 9.51 -3.79
CA LYS A 54 7.38 10.52 -4.37
C LYS A 54 8.84 10.27 -4.02
N ASN A 55 9.16 9.99 -2.76
CA ASN A 55 10.55 9.91 -2.30
C ASN A 55 10.99 8.49 -1.89
N ALA A 56 10.08 7.52 -1.92
CA ALA A 56 10.33 6.14 -1.56
C ALA A 56 10.86 5.95 -0.12
N GLU A 57 10.53 6.87 0.78
CA GLU A 57 10.83 6.78 2.21
C GLU A 57 9.63 6.20 2.98
N PRO A 58 9.85 5.47 4.08
CA PRO A 58 8.77 4.99 4.93
C PRO A 58 7.93 6.14 5.48
N VAL A 59 6.62 6.06 5.32
CA VAL A 59 5.63 7.00 5.85
C VAL A 59 4.54 6.25 6.58
N LYS A 60 4.07 6.82 7.69
CA LYS A 60 2.93 6.30 8.45
C LYS A 60 1.65 6.98 8.01
N THR A 61 0.63 6.19 7.74
CA THR A 61 -0.65 6.66 7.22
C THR A 61 -1.79 5.98 7.97
N LYS A 62 -2.90 6.72 8.17
CA LYS A 62 -4.14 6.13 8.68
C LYS A 62 -4.84 5.37 7.55
N ALA A 63 -5.15 4.10 7.81
CA ALA A 63 -5.95 3.26 6.94
C ALA A 63 -7.25 2.84 7.65
N ILE A 64 -8.22 2.38 6.86
CA ILE A 64 -9.47 1.83 7.37
C ILE A 64 -9.41 0.31 7.21
N CYS A 65 -10.00 -0.42 8.15
CA CYS A 65 -10.30 -1.84 7.98
C CYS A 65 -11.76 -2.08 8.35
N TYR A 66 -12.47 -2.88 7.54
CA TYR A 66 -13.83 -3.27 7.88
C TYR A 66 -13.82 -4.23 9.08
N LYS A 67 -14.76 -4.04 10.03
CA LYS A 67 -14.86 -4.91 11.22
C LYS A 67 -14.99 -6.39 10.87
N LYS A 68 -15.66 -6.71 9.76
CA LYS A 68 -15.77 -8.10 9.24
C LYS A 68 -14.43 -8.65 8.75
N SER A 69 -13.54 -7.80 8.25
CA SER A 69 -12.20 -8.15 7.79
C SER A 69 -11.19 -8.21 8.93
N LEU A 70 -11.44 -7.51 10.04
CA LEU A 70 -10.57 -7.49 11.22
C LEU A 70 -10.24 -8.89 11.72
N ARG A 71 -11.20 -9.83 11.67
CA ARG A 71 -11.00 -11.22 12.11
C ARG A 71 -9.84 -11.94 11.41
N TYR A 72 -9.45 -11.49 10.21
CA TYR A 72 -8.34 -12.09 9.46
C TYR A 72 -6.97 -11.57 9.89
N ILE A 73 -6.94 -10.43 10.59
CA ILE A 73 -5.71 -9.73 10.97
C ILE A 73 -5.54 -9.57 12.48
N SER A 74 -6.59 -9.79 13.27
CA SER A 74 -6.58 -9.55 14.73
C SER A 74 -5.72 -10.53 15.52
N GLU A 75 -5.42 -11.69 14.95
CA GLU A 75 -4.62 -12.75 15.60
C GLU A 75 -3.11 -12.58 15.34
N GLU A 76 -2.73 -11.64 14.48
CA GLU A 76 -1.34 -11.42 14.11
C GLU A 76 -0.58 -10.60 15.16
N THR A 77 0.68 -10.98 15.39
CA THR A 77 1.59 -10.16 16.20
C THR A 77 1.99 -8.93 15.41
N LEU A 78 1.64 -7.75 15.92
CA LEU A 78 2.08 -6.48 15.35
C LEU A 78 3.58 -6.22 15.62
N PRO A 79 4.31 -5.58 14.69
CA PRO A 79 3.86 -5.23 13.34
C PRO A 79 3.97 -6.42 12.37
N PHE A 80 3.08 -6.49 11.38
CA PHE A 80 3.12 -7.53 10.33
C PHE A 80 2.84 -6.95 8.94
N TYR A 81 3.24 -7.67 7.89
CA TYR A 81 3.08 -7.25 6.50
C TYR A 81 1.70 -7.60 5.96
N ASN A 82 1.17 -6.71 5.12
CA ASN A 82 -0.10 -6.93 4.45
C ASN A 82 -0.17 -6.11 3.16
N GLU A 83 -1.22 -6.33 2.38
CA GLU A 83 -1.59 -5.47 1.27
C GLU A 83 -2.55 -4.36 1.73
N CYS A 84 -2.45 -3.19 1.07
CA CYS A 84 -3.35 -2.07 1.24
C CYS A 84 -3.89 -1.64 -0.13
N SER A 85 -5.21 -1.51 -0.23
CA SER A 85 -5.87 -0.91 -1.38
C SER A 85 -5.90 0.61 -1.27
N LEU A 86 -5.62 1.28 -2.38
CA LEU A 86 -5.73 2.71 -2.58
C LEU A 86 -6.94 2.96 -3.46
N ILE A 87 -7.90 3.68 -2.90
CA ILE A 87 -9.16 4.01 -3.56
C ILE A 87 -9.20 5.52 -3.77
N LYS A 88 -9.49 5.96 -4.99
CA LYS A 88 -9.54 7.38 -5.34
C LYS A 88 -10.93 7.95 -5.03
N THR A 89 -11.07 8.63 -3.90
CA THR A 89 -12.31 9.31 -3.54
C THR A 89 -12.22 10.81 -3.81
N GLY A 90 -12.62 11.22 -5.02
CA GLY A 90 -12.44 12.60 -5.47
C GLY A 90 -10.96 12.99 -5.48
N ASP A 91 -10.61 14.07 -4.77
CA ASP A 91 -9.22 14.55 -4.66
C ASP A 91 -8.42 13.86 -3.54
N ARG A 92 -8.95 12.80 -2.92
CA ARG A 92 -8.31 12.12 -1.78
C ARG A 92 -8.15 10.64 -2.04
N ILE A 93 -6.99 10.11 -1.68
CA ILE A 93 -6.74 8.66 -1.63
C ILE A 93 -7.15 8.14 -0.25
N ARG A 94 -7.95 7.08 -0.24
CA ARG A 94 -8.24 6.30 0.97
C ARG A 94 -7.43 5.02 0.96
N PHE A 95 -6.89 4.69 2.13
CA PHE A 95 -6.13 3.47 2.38
C PHE A 95 -7.05 2.46 3.07
N LEU A 96 -7.24 1.30 2.45
CA LEU A 96 -8.12 0.24 2.93
C LEU A 96 -7.36 -1.08 3.05
N VAL A 97 -7.42 -1.69 4.22
CA VAL A 97 -6.97 -3.07 4.47
C VAL A 97 -8.21 -3.96 4.58
N TYR A 98 -8.40 -4.89 3.64
CA TYR A 98 -9.65 -5.65 3.53
C TYR A 98 -9.51 -7.16 3.84
N GLY A 99 -8.33 -7.64 4.23
CA GLY A 99 -8.09 -9.03 4.61
C GLY A 99 -6.66 -9.25 5.07
N ARG A 100 -6.22 -10.52 5.09
CA ARG A 100 -4.82 -10.90 5.30
C ARG A 100 -4.27 -11.46 4.01
N PHE A 101 -3.29 -10.77 3.46
CA PHE A 101 -2.58 -11.15 2.26
C PHE A 101 -1.09 -11.05 2.54
N ASP A 102 -0.31 -11.94 1.96
CA ASP A 102 1.13 -11.78 1.94
C ASP A 102 1.48 -10.97 0.69
N PRO A 103 1.89 -9.68 0.84
CA PRO A 103 2.16 -8.80 -0.29
C PRO A 103 3.34 -9.27 -1.15
N PHE A 104 4.09 -10.27 -0.68
CA PHE A 104 5.24 -10.84 -1.35
C PHE A 104 5.01 -12.30 -1.78
N LEU A 105 3.81 -12.85 -1.60
CA LEU A 105 3.51 -14.24 -1.97
C LEU A 105 3.51 -14.43 -3.49
N ASP A 106 3.03 -13.43 -4.23
CA ASP A 106 3.06 -13.41 -5.69
C ASP A 106 4.40 -12.90 -6.25
N MET A 107 5.48 -13.06 -5.47
CA MET A 107 6.86 -12.99 -5.95
C MET A 107 7.21 -14.16 -6.89
N THR A 108 6.25 -14.73 -7.61
CA THR A 108 6.50 -15.59 -8.78
C THR A 108 7.27 -14.82 -9.86
N HIS A 109 7.18 -13.49 -9.86
CA HIS A 109 8.12 -12.58 -10.52
C HIS A 109 9.37 -12.25 -9.69
N LYS A 110 9.88 -13.19 -8.88
CA LYS A 110 11.28 -13.20 -8.46
C LYS A 110 12.13 -13.25 -9.73
N PHE A 111 12.38 -12.07 -10.26
CA PHE A 111 13.50 -11.77 -11.12
C PHE A 111 14.77 -12.04 -10.30
N LEU A 112 15.13 -13.31 -10.14
CA LEU A 112 16.46 -13.72 -9.70
C LEU A 112 17.46 -13.00 -10.63
N GLY A 113 18.10 -11.94 -10.15
CA GLY A 113 19.12 -11.18 -10.86
C GLY A 113 18.79 -9.77 -11.35
N THR A 114 17.52 -9.35 -11.52
CA THR A 114 17.24 -8.02 -12.16
C THR A 114 17.63 -6.84 -11.30
N TYR A 115 17.53 -6.99 -9.98
CA TYR A 115 17.86 -5.94 -9.01
C TYR A 115 19.12 -6.27 -8.19
N ASP A 116 19.87 -7.29 -8.60
CA ASP A 116 21.09 -7.70 -7.93
C ASP A 116 22.21 -6.72 -8.25
N GLY A 117 22.90 -6.25 -7.21
CA GLY A 117 23.96 -5.24 -7.34
C GLY A 117 23.46 -3.80 -7.49
N MET A 118 22.16 -3.56 -7.64
CA MET A 118 21.61 -2.20 -7.63
C MET A 118 21.70 -1.58 -6.24
N SER A 119 22.18 -0.33 -6.20
CA SER A 119 22.18 0.51 -5.01
C SER A 119 20.76 0.94 -4.61
N GLN A 120 20.61 1.40 -3.37
CA GLN A 120 19.32 1.90 -2.88
C GLN A 120 18.79 3.07 -3.73
N ASP A 121 19.65 3.98 -4.17
CA ASP A 121 19.23 5.13 -4.98
C ASP A 121 18.72 4.69 -6.36
N GLU A 122 19.33 3.68 -6.97
CA GLU A 122 18.84 3.11 -8.24
C GLU A 122 17.48 2.42 -8.06
N LEU A 123 17.28 1.71 -6.94
CA LEU A 123 15.99 1.09 -6.62
C LEU A 123 14.90 2.12 -6.36
N LYS A 124 15.23 3.27 -5.75
CA LYS A 124 14.29 4.38 -5.58
C LYS A 124 13.82 4.95 -6.90
N VAL A 125 14.70 5.05 -7.90
CA VAL A 125 14.32 5.50 -9.25
C VAL A 125 13.35 4.49 -9.90
N VAL A 126 13.63 3.18 -9.80
CA VAL A 126 12.72 2.13 -10.28
C VAL A 126 11.36 2.20 -9.59
N PHE A 127 11.36 2.39 -8.26
CA PHE A 127 10.13 2.57 -7.49
C PHE A 127 9.33 3.77 -7.99
N GLN A 128 9.95 4.94 -8.13
CA GLN A 128 9.27 6.16 -8.59
C GLN A 128 8.60 5.99 -9.96
N GLU A 129 9.26 5.27 -10.88
CA GLU A 129 8.70 4.97 -12.20
C GLU A 129 7.50 4.01 -12.11
N ASN A 130 7.60 2.96 -11.29
CA ASN A 130 6.50 2.01 -11.07
C ASN A 130 5.27 2.67 -10.42
N TYR A 131 5.47 3.70 -9.60
CA TYR A 131 4.42 4.41 -8.86
C TYR A 131 4.02 5.75 -9.49
N LYS A 132 4.43 6.04 -10.74
CA LYS A 132 4.15 7.32 -11.40
C LYS A 132 2.66 7.66 -11.52
N GLU A 133 1.81 6.66 -11.76
CA GLU A 133 0.36 6.85 -11.87
C GLU A 133 -0.26 7.21 -10.51
N LEU A 134 0.16 6.53 -9.45
CA LEU A 134 -0.23 6.86 -8.07
C LEU A 134 0.24 8.24 -7.64
N ASN A 135 1.44 8.66 -8.08
CA ASN A 135 1.93 10.02 -7.90
C ASN A 135 1.06 11.06 -8.60
N ALA A 136 0.50 10.73 -9.78
CA ALA A 136 -0.41 11.62 -10.49
C ALA A 136 -1.73 11.79 -9.72
N TRP A 137 -2.24 10.72 -9.10
CA TRP A 137 -3.44 10.79 -8.26
C TRP A 137 -3.28 11.75 -7.06
N LEU A 138 -2.07 11.86 -6.51
CA LEU A 138 -1.75 12.81 -5.44
C LEU A 138 -1.52 14.26 -5.93
N LYS A 139 -1.39 14.48 -7.23
CA LYS A 139 -1.03 15.77 -7.85
C LYS A 139 -2.19 16.48 -8.55
N GLU A 140 -3.36 15.86 -8.67
CA GLU A 140 -4.53 16.50 -9.28
C GLU A 140 -5.31 17.35 -8.26
N PRO A 141 -5.20 18.68 -8.27
CA PRO A 141 -6.27 19.54 -7.80
C PRO A 141 -7.26 19.72 -8.95
N THR A 142 -8.42 19.07 -8.91
CA THR A 142 -9.45 19.35 -9.91
C THR A 142 -10.28 20.57 -9.51
N LYS A 143 -10.10 21.64 -10.29
CA LYS A 143 -10.84 22.91 -10.23
C LYS A 143 -12.33 22.67 -9.98
N HIS A 144 -12.84 23.24 -8.89
CA HIS A 144 -14.27 23.44 -8.69
C HIS A 144 -14.86 24.18 -9.91
N TYR A 145 -15.81 23.54 -10.59
CA TYR A 145 -16.85 24.23 -11.37
C TYR A 145 -18.16 24.12 -10.60
#